data_AF-A0A934GZP8-F1
#
_entry.id   AF-A0A934GZP8-F1
#
_cell.length_a   1.000
_cell.length_b   1.000
_cell.length_c   1.000
_cell.angle_alpha   90.00
_cell.angle_beta   90.00
_cell.angle_gamma   90.00
#
_symmetry.space_group_name_H-M   'P 1'
#
loop_
_entity.id
_entity.type
_entity.pdbx_description
1 polymer ?
#
loop_
_entity_poly.entity_id
_entity_poly.type
_entity_poly.pdbx_seq_one_letter_code
_entity_poly.pdbx_strand_id
1 'polypeptide(L)'
;MNTPNDEYPKTPPFVFRESSDRGGNHATNPPAQQPKMNGQSIHPSNKGMVSVAVFLISSLSMGIALLGGGWVGLDVLLNGVGDLGALLSELLAAGLAYGVGWGIGLFGVRMLENKWLPLVMKAYAWVILAGLAVLQIAIISRLFEQEYTLLKFLKYVILFCAALVALVGVHLIVEKHDLVPFSFPILIISLFHLYFIVFHYIFLASAQAGEFHYGYVLGDTVFFLLTSALGALMLAHLGLLSGIRNKLDQFFKEKSARFVPPS
;
A
#
# COMPACT_ATOMS: atom_id res chain seq x y z
N MET A 1 -3.36 -17.69 77.12
CA MET A 1 -3.60 -16.35 77.68
C MET A 1 -4.16 -15.47 76.58
N ASN A 2 -5.43 -15.07 76.78
CA ASN A 2 -6.16 -13.87 76.34
C ASN A 2 -5.87 -13.18 74.99
N THR A 3 -6.92 -13.13 74.16
CA THR A 3 -7.27 -12.04 73.21
C THR A 3 -7.65 -10.74 73.95
N PRO A 4 -7.57 -9.55 73.32
CA PRO A 4 -8.73 -8.92 72.61
C PRO A 4 -8.32 -8.20 71.29
N ASN A 5 -9.15 -8.14 70.22
CA ASN A 5 -10.29 -7.22 69.99
C ASN A 5 -9.86 -5.73 70.16
N ASP A 6 -10.09 -4.74 69.29
CA ASP A 6 -11.12 -4.44 68.29
C ASP A 6 -10.59 -3.33 67.36
N GLU A 7 -11.02 -3.28 66.09
CA GLU A 7 -11.63 -2.09 65.46
C GLU A 7 -11.98 -2.34 63.98
N TYR A 8 -13.28 -2.46 63.72
CA TYR A 8 -13.95 -2.22 62.44
C TYR A 8 -14.73 -0.90 62.61
N PRO A 9 -15.00 -0.09 61.55
CA PRO A 9 -16.11 -0.37 60.62
C PRO A 9 -15.81 0.05 59.16
N LYS A 10 -16.29 -0.61 58.10
CA LYS A 10 -17.67 -0.88 57.63
C LYS A 10 -18.52 0.37 57.33
N THR A 11 -18.54 0.67 56.03
CA THR A 11 -19.62 1.23 55.16
C THR A 11 -19.84 2.77 55.17
N PRO A 12 -20.45 3.34 54.09
CA PRO A 12 -21.85 3.07 53.81
C PRO A 12 -22.14 2.23 52.55
N PRO A 13 -23.26 1.50 52.57
CA PRO A 13 -23.83 0.82 51.43
C PRO A 13 -24.50 1.82 50.47
N PHE A 14 -24.63 1.40 49.22
CA PHE A 14 -25.49 2.03 48.23
C PHE A 14 -26.86 2.33 48.84
N VAL A 15 -27.21 3.62 48.88
CA VAL A 15 -28.52 4.09 49.26
C VAL A 15 -29.50 3.66 48.18
N PHE A 16 -30.37 2.70 48.51
CA PHE A 16 -31.62 2.51 47.80
C PHE A 16 -32.51 3.71 48.11
N ARG A 17 -32.82 4.50 47.08
CA ARG A 17 -33.86 5.51 47.16
C ARG A 17 -35.22 4.81 47.02
N GLU A 18 -35.80 4.43 48.14
CA GLU A 18 -37.25 4.22 48.23
C GLU A 18 -37.93 5.59 48.12
N SER A 19 -38.56 5.86 46.98
CA SER A 19 -39.59 6.89 46.87
C SER A 19 -40.94 6.22 47.06
N SER A 20 -41.36 6.06 48.31
CA SER A 20 -42.78 5.95 48.62
C SER A 20 -43.25 7.29 49.17
N ASP A 21 -43.97 8.06 48.36
CA ASP A 21 -45.18 8.62 48.91
C ASP A 21 -46.30 8.72 47.88
N ARG A 22 -47.47 8.42 48.41
CA ARG A 22 -48.74 8.20 47.74
C ARG A 22 -49.42 9.53 47.43
N GLY A 23 -50.21 9.52 46.37
CA GLY A 23 -51.55 10.13 46.42
C GLY A 23 -51.79 11.24 45.42
N GLY A 24 -52.50 10.93 44.34
CA GLY A 24 -53.13 11.92 43.47
C GLY A 24 -53.57 11.34 42.14
N ASN A 25 -54.83 10.90 42.08
CA ASN A 25 -55.49 10.37 40.88
C ASN A 25 -55.62 11.41 39.76
N HIS A 26 -55.83 10.88 38.55
CA HIS A 26 -56.32 11.53 37.31
C HIS A 26 -55.27 12.08 36.34
N ALA A 27 -54.87 11.24 35.37
CA ALA A 27 -55.30 11.37 33.97
C ALA A 27 -54.52 10.36 33.11
N THR A 28 -55.21 9.33 32.64
CA THR A 28 -54.74 8.43 31.59
C THR A 28 -54.65 9.20 30.27
N ASN A 29 -53.47 9.71 29.95
CA ASN A 29 -53.09 10.04 28.58
C ASN A 29 -51.79 9.29 28.27
N PRO A 30 -51.80 8.22 27.45
CA PRO A 30 -50.56 7.76 26.87
C PRO A 30 -49.99 8.91 26.02
N PRO A 31 -48.72 9.32 26.18
CA PRO A 31 -48.10 10.14 25.15
C PRO A 31 -48.18 9.34 23.86
N ALA A 32 -48.89 9.92 22.90
CA ALA A 32 -49.09 9.39 21.57
C ALA A 32 -47.75 8.79 21.08
N GLN A 33 -47.78 7.50 20.74
CA GLN A 33 -46.77 6.93 19.89
C GLN A 33 -46.72 7.83 18.65
N GLN A 34 -45.65 8.61 18.54
CA GLN A 34 -45.33 9.23 17.27
C GLN A 34 -45.36 8.08 16.25
N PRO A 35 -46.14 8.20 15.17
CA PRO A 35 -46.00 7.26 14.07
C PRO A 35 -44.53 7.38 13.67
N LYS A 36 -43.77 6.30 13.86
CA LYS A 36 -42.55 6.08 13.08
C LYS A 36 -43.05 6.12 11.65
N MET A 37 -43.01 7.30 11.04
CA MET A 37 -43.19 7.44 9.60
C MET A 37 -42.01 6.67 9.01
N ASN A 38 -42.31 5.41 8.72
CA ASN A 38 -41.58 4.55 7.82
C ASN A 38 -41.72 5.16 6.43
N GLY A 39 -41.11 6.33 6.25
CA GLY A 39 -40.81 6.91 4.97
C GLY A 39 -39.66 6.12 4.39
N GLN A 40 -39.92 4.86 4.02
CA GLN A 40 -39.15 4.15 3.01
C GLN A 40 -39.32 4.93 1.71
N SER A 41 -38.59 6.04 1.61
CA SER A 41 -38.13 6.52 0.32
C SER A 41 -37.18 5.45 -0.18
N ILE A 42 -37.73 4.52 -0.96
CA ILE A 42 -36.97 3.62 -1.82
C ILE A 42 -36.39 4.50 -2.94
N HIS A 43 -35.46 5.39 -2.57
CA HIS A 43 -34.47 5.86 -3.52
C HIS A 43 -33.41 4.76 -3.54
N PRO A 44 -33.26 3.99 -4.63
CA PRO A 44 -32.11 3.11 -4.77
C PRO A 44 -30.86 3.94 -4.49
N SER A 45 -29.98 3.38 -3.65
CA SER A 45 -28.77 4.03 -3.15
C SER A 45 -27.87 4.45 -4.33
N ASN A 46 -28.04 5.68 -4.82
CA ASN A 46 -27.17 6.28 -5.84
C ASN A 46 -25.70 6.20 -5.42
N LYS A 47 -25.42 6.26 -4.11
CA LYS A 47 -24.09 6.04 -3.53
C LYS A 47 -23.54 4.64 -3.82
N GLY A 48 -24.37 3.60 -3.73
CA GLY A 48 -23.98 2.22 -4.03
C GLY A 48 -23.59 2.04 -5.49
N MET A 49 -24.42 2.54 -6.42
CA MET A 49 -24.14 2.45 -7.87
C MET A 49 -22.88 3.22 -8.27
N VAL A 50 -22.69 4.43 -7.72
CA VAL A 50 -21.48 5.23 -7.95
C VAL A 50 -20.24 4.52 -7.38
N SER A 51 -20.35 3.91 -6.19
CA SER A 51 -19.24 3.17 -5.58
C SER A 51 -18.81 1.95 -6.41
N VAL A 52 -19.77 1.23 -7.01
CA VAL A 52 -19.49 0.13 -7.94
C VAL A 52 -18.82 0.64 -9.21
N ALA A 53 -19.32 1.73 -9.80
CA ALA A 53 -18.71 2.31 -11.00
C ALA A 53 -17.25 2.77 -10.73
N VAL A 54 -17.03 3.49 -9.63
CA VAL A 54 -15.68 3.94 -9.20
C VAL A 54 -14.75 2.75 -8.97
N PHE A 55 -15.25 1.69 -8.35
CA PHE A 55 -14.50 0.45 -8.18
C PHE A 55 -14.10 -0.18 -9.52
N LEU A 56 -15.05 -0.35 -10.45
CA LEU A 56 -14.78 -0.97 -11.74
C LEU A 56 -13.78 -0.16 -12.56
N ILE A 57 -13.96 1.17 -12.63
CA ILE A 57 -13.08 2.05 -13.39
C ILE A 57 -11.67 2.04 -12.79
N SER A 58 -11.55 2.20 -11.47
CA SER A 58 -10.25 2.19 -10.78
C SER A 58 -9.54 0.85 -10.96
N SER A 59 -10.25 -0.25 -10.68
CA SER A 59 -9.72 -1.61 -10.74
C SER A 59 -9.29 -1.99 -12.15
N LEU A 60 -10.12 -1.71 -13.17
CA LEU A 60 -9.82 -2.03 -14.55
C LEU A 60 -8.66 -1.19 -15.08
N SER A 61 -8.65 0.11 -14.80
CA SER A 61 -7.58 1.02 -15.22
C SER A 61 -6.23 0.61 -14.63
N MET A 62 -6.18 0.28 -13.33
CA MET A 62 -4.96 -0.25 -12.71
C MET A 62 -4.60 -1.63 -13.25
N GLY A 63 -5.57 -2.51 -13.47
CA GLY A 63 -5.32 -3.83 -14.05
C GLY A 63 -4.66 -3.74 -15.42
N ILE A 64 -5.19 -2.88 -16.31
CA ILE A 64 -4.59 -2.61 -17.63
C ILE A 64 -3.18 -2.05 -17.48
N ALA A 65 -2.98 -1.10 -16.57
CA ALA A 65 -1.66 -0.51 -16.35
C ALA A 65 -0.63 -1.53 -15.84
N LEU A 66 -1.03 -2.44 -14.95
CA LEU A 66 -0.15 -3.48 -14.42
C LEU A 66 0.18 -4.54 -15.48
N LEU A 67 -0.79 -4.94 -16.29
CA LEU A 67 -0.55 -5.86 -17.41
C LEU A 67 0.35 -5.21 -18.45
N GLY A 68 0.11 -3.95 -18.81
CA GLY A 68 0.95 -3.19 -19.73
C GLY A 68 2.37 -3.03 -19.21
N GLY A 69 2.54 -2.58 -17.95
CA GLY A 69 3.86 -2.45 -17.33
C GLY A 69 4.58 -3.79 -17.17
N GLY A 70 3.85 -4.86 -16.87
CA GLY A 70 4.39 -6.23 -16.84
C GLY A 70 4.86 -6.70 -18.22
N TRP A 71 4.11 -6.39 -19.27
CA TRP A 71 4.50 -6.68 -20.65
C TRP A 71 5.77 -5.94 -21.05
N VAL A 72 5.85 -4.63 -20.77
CA VAL A 72 7.06 -3.83 -21.01
C VAL A 72 8.25 -4.43 -20.27
N GLY A 73 8.06 -4.82 -19.00
CA GLY A 73 9.10 -5.47 -18.22
C GLY A 73 9.56 -6.79 -18.84
N LEU A 74 8.64 -7.63 -19.29
CA LEU A 74 8.96 -8.91 -19.92
C LEU A 74 9.66 -8.72 -21.27
N ASP A 75 9.22 -7.78 -22.09
CA ASP A 75 9.87 -7.44 -23.37
C ASP A 75 11.32 -6.99 -23.16
N VAL A 76 11.53 -6.08 -22.20
CA VAL A 76 12.86 -5.61 -21.79
C VAL A 76 13.77 -6.75 -21.30
N LEU A 77 13.21 -7.76 -20.64
CA LEU A 77 13.99 -8.89 -20.13
C LEU A 77 14.35 -9.91 -21.23
N LEU A 78 13.41 -10.19 -22.14
CA LEU A 78 13.58 -11.20 -23.19
C LEU A 78 14.36 -10.66 -24.39
N ASN A 79 13.94 -9.51 -24.91
CA ASN A 79 14.48 -8.95 -26.16
C ASN A 79 15.61 -7.94 -25.89
N GLY A 80 15.84 -7.60 -24.61
CA GLY A 80 16.68 -6.48 -24.24
C GLY A 80 16.00 -5.16 -24.53
N VAL A 81 16.54 -4.07 -23.98
CA VAL A 81 15.87 -2.77 -24.14
C VAL A 81 16.25 -2.13 -25.47
N GLY A 82 15.24 -1.87 -26.32
CA GLY A 82 15.32 -1.12 -27.58
C GLY A 82 15.76 0.34 -27.42
N ASP A 83 15.02 1.33 -27.93
CA ASP A 83 15.35 2.75 -27.68
C ASP A 83 14.89 3.19 -26.27
N LEU A 84 15.62 4.11 -25.62
CA LEU A 84 15.20 4.67 -24.32
C LEU A 84 13.91 5.49 -24.46
N GLY A 85 13.72 6.16 -25.61
CA GLY A 85 12.48 6.88 -25.92
C GLY A 85 11.27 5.96 -26.00
N ALA A 86 11.43 4.79 -26.63
CA ALA A 86 10.37 3.78 -26.70
C ALA A 86 9.94 3.32 -25.29
N LEU A 87 10.91 2.92 -24.45
CA LEU A 87 10.65 2.51 -23.07
C LEU A 87 9.94 3.60 -22.27
N LEU A 88 10.37 4.87 -22.39
CA LEU A 88 9.72 5.98 -21.69
C LEU A 88 8.30 6.21 -22.19
N SER A 89 8.03 6.08 -23.48
CA SER A 89 6.69 6.26 -24.05
C SER A 89 5.72 5.18 -23.56
N GLU A 90 6.17 3.93 -23.47
CA GLU A 90 5.39 2.81 -22.96
C GLU A 90 5.12 2.95 -21.45
N LEU A 91 6.15 3.31 -20.68
CA LEU A 91 6.00 3.61 -19.26
C LEU A 91 5.10 4.81 -19.01
N LEU A 92 5.12 5.83 -19.87
CA LEU A 92 4.23 6.98 -19.78
C LEU A 92 2.77 6.56 -20.03
N ALA A 93 2.52 5.76 -21.07
CA ALA A 93 1.18 5.24 -21.36
C ALA A 93 0.64 4.39 -20.21
N ALA A 94 1.44 3.45 -19.69
CA ALA A 94 1.09 2.64 -18.53
C ALA A 94 0.89 3.52 -17.27
N GLY A 95 1.76 4.52 -17.07
CA GLY A 95 1.71 5.46 -15.96
C GLY A 95 0.45 6.33 -15.98
N LEU A 96 -0.03 6.75 -17.15
CA LEU A 96 -1.29 7.49 -17.29
C LEU A 96 -2.49 6.62 -16.90
N ALA A 97 -2.57 5.38 -17.42
CA ALA A 97 -3.61 4.43 -17.05
C ALA A 97 -3.57 4.12 -15.53
N TYR A 98 -2.37 3.97 -14.98
CA TYR A 98 -2.16 3.78 -13.56
C TYR A 98 -2.64 4.99 -12.76
N GLY A 99 -2.27 6.20 -13.17
CA GLY A 99 -2.61 7.46 -12.50
C GLY A 99 -4.12 7.71 -12.45
N VAL A 100 -4.84 7.42 -13.54
CA VAL A 100 -6.31 7.49 -13.58
C VAL A 100 -6.91 6.51 -12.56
N GLY A 101 -6.49 5.24 -12.60
CA GLY A 101 -7.00 4.23 -11.69
C GLY A 101 -6.66 4.52 -10.22
N TRP A 102 -5.45 5.04 -9.97
CA TRP A 102 -4.98 5.45 -8.65
C TRP A 102 -5.80 6.61 -8.08
N GLY A 103 -5.99 7.69 -8.86
CA GLY A 103 -6.75 8.86 -8.42
C GLY A 103 -8.21 8.54 -8.12
N ILE A 104 -8.86 7.77 -9.00
CA ILE A 104 -10.24 7.30 -8.80
C ILE A 104 -10.31 6.34 -7.60
N GLY A 105 -9.30 5.49 -7.42
CA GLY A 105 -9.20 4.56 -6.28
C GLY A 105 -9.07 5.28 -4.94
N LEU A 106 -8.24 6.32 -4.87
CA LEU A 106 -8.12 7.19 -3.69
C LEU A 106 -9.47 7.80 -3.33
N PHE A 107 -10.18 8.34 -4.32
CA PHE A 107 -11.51 8.91 -4.14
C PHE A 107 -12.51 7.85 -3.65
N GLY A 108 -12.52 6.66 -4.24
CA GLY A 108 -13.43 5.58 -3.88
C GLY A 108 -13.23 5.06 -2.45
N VAL A 109 -11.98 4.95 -1.98
CA VAL A 109 -11.71 4.51 -0.61
C VAL A 109 -12.03 5.60 0.39
N ARG A 110 -11.55 6.84 0.16
CA ARG A 110 -11.64 7.90 1.16
C ARG A 110 -12.99 8.60 1.23
N MET A 111 -13.71 8.68 0.11
CA MET A 111 -14.95 9.45 0.03
C MET A 111 -16.20 8.57 -0.04
N LEU A 112 -16.09 7.35 -0.57
CA LEU A 112 -17.20 6.41 -0.68
C LEU A 112 -17.12 5.23 0.30
N GLU A 113 -16.05 5.16 1.11
CA GLU A 113 -15.80 4.08 2.07
C GLU A 113 -15.95 2.68 1.45
N ASN A 114 -15.51 2.53 0.20
CA ASN A 114 -15.69 1.29 -0.54
C ASN A 114 -14.87 0.16 0.11
N LYS A 115 -15.55 -0.91 0.55
CA LYS A 115 -14.92 -2.05 1.24
C LYS A 115 -14.13 -2.97 0.32
N TRP A 116 -14.49 -3.06 -0.97
CA TRP A 116 -13.86 -3.99 -1.93
C TRP A 116 -12.57 -3.43 -2.53
N LEU A 117 -12.50 -2.12 -2.72
CA LEU A 117 -11.35 -1.47 -3.34
C LEU A 117 -10.04 -1.73 -2.57
N PRO A 118 -9.98 -1.59 -1.23
CA PRO A 118 -8.77 -1.91 -0.47
C PRO A 118 -8.33 -3.38 -0.61
N LEU A 119 -9.28 -4.31 -0.75
CA LEU A 119 -8.98 -5.73 -0.92
C LEU A 119 -8.29 -5.98 -2.27
N VAL A 120 -8.84 -5.43 -3.36
CA VAL A 120 -8.23 -5.55 -4.70
C VAL A 120 -6.87 -4.86 -4.74
N MET A 121 -6.72 -3.70 -4.10
CA MET A 121 -5.44 -3.00 -4.04
C MET A 121 -4.38 -3.79 -3.28
N LYS A 122 -4.75 -4.52 -2.21
CA LYS A 122 -3.82 -5.46 -1.56
C LYS A 122 -3.38 -6.56 -2.51
N ALA A 123 -4.29 -7.14 -3.30
CA ALA A 123 -3.94 -8.15 -4.30
C ALA A 123 -2.98 -7.58 -5.36
N TYR A 124 -3.24 -6.38 -5.87
CA TYR A 124 -2.34 -5.69 -6.79
C TYR A 124 -0.96 -5.41 -6.18
N ALA A 125 -0.89 -5.04 -4.90
CA ALA A 125 0.40 -4.86 -4.23
C ALA A 125 1.23 -6.16 -4.24
N TRP A 126 0.61 -7.32 -3.99
CA TRP A 126 1.28 -8.62 -4.08
C TRP A 126 1.74 -8.98 -5.49
N VAL A 127 0.92 -8.68 -6.51
CA VAL A 127 1.29 -8.88 -7.91
C VAL A 127 2.48 -8.00 -8.29
N ILE A 128 2.48 -6.72 -7.91
CA ILE A 128 3.59 -5.81 -8.16
C ILE A 128 4.85 -6.27 -7.43
N LEU A 129 4.73 -6.74 -6.18
CA LEU A 129 5.85 -7.27 -5.41
C LEU A 129 6.47 -8.49 -6.11
N ALA A 130 5.65 -9.44 -6.57
CA ALA A 130 6.12 -10.59 -7.31
C ALA A 130 6.82 -10.17 -8.60
N GLY A 131 6.26 -9.20 -9.33
CA GLY A 131 6.90 -8.61 -10.51
C GLY A 131 8.24 -7.95 -10.21
N LEU A 132 8.33 -7.16 -9.14
CA LEU A 132 9.58 -6.55 -8.67
C LEU A 132 10.64 -7.59 -8.30
N ALA A 133 10.24 -8.67 -7.62
CA ALA A 133 11.15 -9.75 -7.26
C ALA A 133 11.70 -10.46 -8.50
N VAL A 134 10.84 -10.81 -9.46
CA VAL A 134 11.26 -11.42 -10.74
C VAL A 134 12.17 -10.45 -11.51
N LEU A 135 11.80 -9.17 -11.59
CA LEU A 135 12.59 -8.15 -12.26
C LEU A 135 13.96 -7.99 -11.61
N GLN A 136 14.03 -7.98 -10.27
CA GLN A 136 15.29 -7.90 -9.53
C GLN A 136 16.20 -9.10 -9.84
N ILE A 137 15.67 -10.33 -9.79
CA ILE A 137 16.42 -11.54 -10.12
C ILE A 137 16.94 -11.49 -11.56
N ALA A 138 16.09 -11.06 -12.51
CA ALA A 138 16.46 -10.99 -13.91
C ALA A 138 17.52 -9.91 -14.18
N ILE A 139 17.43 -8.76 -13.51
CA ILE A 139 18.47 -7.72 -13.56
C ILE A 139 19.80 -8.28 -13.02
N ILE A 140 19.79 -8.93 -11.86
CA ILE A 140 21.00 -9.55 -11.27
C ILE A 140 21.61 -10.56 -12.24
N SER A 141 20.81 -11.42 -12.88
CA SER A 141 21.29 -12.39 -13.86
C SER A 141 22.00 -11.70 -15.04
N ARG A 142 21.42 -10.60 -15.56
CA ARG A 142 22.02 -9.82 -16.66
C ARG A 142 23.28 -9.07 -16.25
N LEU A 143 23.33 -8.59 -15.00
CA LEU A 143 24.49 -7.92 -14.44
C LEU A 143 25.65 -8.91 -14.27
N PHE A 144 25.35 -10.13 -13.82
CA PHE A 144 26.32 -11.22 -13.67
C PHE A 144 26.93 -11.68 -15.01
N GLU A 145 26.15 -11.68 -16.09
CA GLU A 145 26.62 -12.00 -17.45
C GLU A 145 27.58 -10.93 -18.03
N GLN A 146 27.68 -9.74 -17.41
CA GLN A 146 28.51 -8.61 -17.87
C GLN A 146 28.23 -8.13 -19.32
N GLU A 147 27.14 -8.56 -19.95
CA GLU A 147 26.74 -8.17 -21.32
C GLU A 147 25.97 -6.84 -21.39
N TYR A 148 26.29 -5.88 -20.53
CA TYR A 148 25.52 -4.64 -20.43
C TYR A 148 26.34 -3.38 -20.72
N THR A 149 25.73 -2.48 -21.48
CA THR A 149 26.20 -1.10 -21.61
C THR A 149 25.57 -0.25 -20.51
N LEU A 150 26.20 0.88 -20.16
CA LEU A 150 25.65 1.85 -19.18
C LEU A 150 24.18 2.21 -19.49
N LEU A 151 23.85 2.33 -20.77
CA LEU A 151 22.50 2.67 -21.21
C LEU A 151 21.50 1.55 -20.88
N LYS A 152 21.84 0.28 -21.15
CA LYS A 152 21.00 -0.88 -20.78
C LYS A 152 20.78 -0.94 -19.26
N PHE A 153 21.84 -0.71 -18.47
CA PHE A 153 21.75 -0.62 -17.01
C PHE A 153 20.76 0.45 -16.56
N LEU A 154 20.87 1.67 -17.10
CA LEU A 154 19.97 2.77 -16.75
C LEU A 154 18.49 2.42 -17.02
N LYS A 155 18.22 1.72 -18.12
CA LYS A 155 16.86 1.29 -18.48
C LYS A 155 16.29 0.28 -17.48
N TYR A 156 17.11 -0.67 -17.01
CA TYR A 156 16.72 -1.59 -15.93
C TYR A 156 16.41 -0.85 -14.63
N VAL A 157 17.22 0.15 -14.27
CA VAL A 157 16.98 1.00 -13.09
C VAL A 157 15.68 1.79 -13.24
N ILE A 158 15.41 2.38 -14.41
CA ILE A 158 14.16 3.12 -14.67
C ILE A 158 12.95 2.21 -14.54
N LEU A 159 13.01 1.02 -15.13
CA LEU A 159 11.92 0.03 -15.06
C LEU A 159 11.66 -0.40 -13.60
N PHE A 160 12.72 -0.67 -12.85
CA PHE A 160 12.63 -1.02 -11.43
C PHE A 160 12.03 0.13 -10.60
N CYS A 161 12.48 1.36 -10.82
CA CYS A 161 11.94 2.56 -10.19
C CYS A 161 10.46 2.79 -10.53
N ALA A 162 10.05 2.57 -11.79
CA ALA A 162 8.65 2.69 -12.19
C ALA A 162 7.75 1.68 -11.45
N ALA A 163 8.20 0.43 -11.33
CA ALA A 163 7.48 -0.61 -10.58
C ALA A 163 7.41 -0.30 -9.08
N LEU A 164 8.46 0.30 -8.49
CA LEU A 164 8.45 0.77 -7.11
C LEU A 164 7.45 1.92 -6.90
N VAL A 165 7.41 2.90 -7.81
CA VAL A 165 6.43 4.00 -7.76
C VAL A 165 5.01 3.45 -7.81
N ALA A 166 4.76 2.44 -8.65
CA ALA A 166 3.48 1.74 -8.67
C ALA A 166 3.19 1.09 -7.30
N LEU A 167 4.12 0.34 -6.72
CA LEU A 167 3.93 -0.27 -5.39
C LEU A 167 3.61 0.77 -4.30
N VAL A 168 4.37 1.86 -4.27
CA VAL A 168 4.15 2.99 -3.33
C VAL A 168 2.78 3.61 -3.54
N GLY A 169 2.37 3.82 -4.79
CA GLY A 169 1.05 4.36 -5.12
C GLY A 169 -0.09 3.48 -4.58
N VAL A 170 -0.02 2.16 -4.78
CA VAL A 170 -1.01 1.22 -4.24
C VAL A 170 -1.05 1.28 -2.72
N HIS A 171 0.13 1.35 -2.09
CA HIS A 171 0.24 1.47 -0.64
C HIS A 171 -0.42 2.74 -0.09
N LEU A 172 -0.42 3.85 -0.82
CA LEU A 172 -1.11 5.09 -0.41
C LEU A 172 -2.65 4.99 -0.48
N ILE A 173 -3.19 4.06 -1.27
CA ILE A 173 -4.63 3.79 -1.34
C ILE A 173 -5.08 2.94 -0.16
N VAL A 174 -4.30 1.91 0.22
CA VAL A 174 -4.71 0.94 1.24
C VAL A 174 -4.43 1.47 2.64
N GLU A 175 -5.50 1.61 3.43
CA GLU A 175 -5.34 1.99 4.83
C GLU A 175 -4.68 0.87 5.66
N LYS A 176 -3.67 1.28 6.45
CA LYS A 176 -2.95 0.42 7.40
C LYS A 176 -2.30 -0.80 6.73
N HIS A 177 -1.86 -0.63 5.49
CA HIS A 177 -1.03 -1.63 4.86
C HIS A 177 0.35 -1.64 5.53
N ASP A 178 0.87 -2.81 5.83
CA ASP A 178 2.23 -2.96 6.37
C ASP A 178 3.16 -3.35 5.22
N LEU A 179 4.26 -2.60 5.05
CA LEU A 179 5.29 -2.89 4.03
C LEU A 179 6.33 -3.88 4.54
N VAL A 180 6.37 -4.18 5.83
CA VAL A 180 7.35 -5.09 6.43
C VAL A 180 7.35 -6.46 5.74
N PRO A 181 6.20 -7.13 5.48
CA PRO A 181 6.18 -8.41 4.76
C PRO A 181 6.77 -8.33 3.35
N PHE A 182 6.66 -7.16 2.70
CA PHE A 182 7.13 -6.90 1.35
C PHE A 182 8.65 -6.69 1.31
N SER A 183 9.27 -6.33 2.43
CA SER A 183 10.72 -6.14 2.53
C SER A 183 11.50 -7.46 2.47
N PHE A 184 10.95 -8.55 3.01
CA PHE A 184 11.68 -9.82 3.13
C PHE A 184 12.10 -10.39 1.77
N PRO A 185 11.22 -10.52 0.75
CA PRO A 185 11.65 -11.05 -0.56
C PRO A 185 12.75 -10.20 -1.20
N ILE A 186 12.62 -8.86 -1.14
CA ILE A 186 13.60 -7.93 -1.72
C ILE A 186 14.96 -8.03 -1.01
N LEU A 187 14.95 -8.11 0.32
CA LEU A 187 16.18 -8.23 1.12
C LEU A 187 16.85 -9.58 0.91
N ILE A 188 16.09 -10.68 0.86
CA ILE A 188 16.63 -12.01 0.59
C ILE A 188 17.31 -12.03 -0.78
N ILE A 189 16.66 -11.50 -1.83
CA ILE A 189 17.26 -11.39 -3.16
C ILE A 189 18.50 -10.49 -3.14
N SER A 190 18.49 -9.40 -2.37
CA SER A 190 19.65 -8.51 -2.22
C SER A 190 20.83 -9.19 -1.52
N LEU A 191 20.58 -10.09 -0.56
CA LEU A 191 21.63 -10.91 0.06
C LEU A 191 22.25 -11.89 -0.95
N PHE A 192 21.43 -12.55 -1.78
CA PHE A 192 21.95 -13.37 -2.88
C PHE A 192 22.75 -12.54 -3.88
N HIS A 193 22.30 -11.33 -4.20
CA HIS A 193 23.03 -10.40 -5.05
C HIS A 193 24.42 -10.07 -4.48
N LEU A 194 24.49 -9.72 -3.18
CA LEU A 194 25.77 -9.47 -2.52
C LEU A 194 26.70 -10.69 -2.57
N TYR A 195 26.15 -11.88 -2.32
CA TYR A 195 26.90 -13.13 -2.44
C TYR A 195 27.47 -13.30 -3.86
N PHE A 196 26.67 -13.05 -4.91
CA PHE A 196 27.15 -13.13 -6.29
C PHE A 196 28.22 -12.10 -6.61
N ILE A 197 28.09 -10.84 -6.13
CA ILE A 197 29.12 -9.81 -6.30
C ILE A 197 30.44 -10.28 -5.68
N VAL A 198 30.40 -10.72 -4.42
CA VAL A 198 31.60 -11.19 -3.70
C VAL A 198 32.21 -12.41 -4.40
N PHE A 199 31.39 -13.39 -4.77
CA PHE A 199 31.84 -14.60 -5.46
C PHE A 199 32.50 -14.26 -6.81
N HIS A 200 31.84 -13.45 -7.62
CA HIS A 200 32.28 -13.10 -8.96
C HIS A 200 33.59 -12.30 -8.94
N TYR A 201 33.66 -11.22 -8.15
CA TYR A 201 34.80 -10.31 -8.20
C TYR A 201 35.99 -10.73 -7.34
N ILE A 202 35.78 -11.52 -6.28
CA ILE A 202 36.90 -11.97 -5.43
C ILE A 202 37.43 -13.33 -5.90
N PHE A 203 36.55 -14.27 -6.25
CA PHE A 203 36.96 -15.66 -6.53
C PHE A 203 37.08 -15.97 -8.02
N LEU A 204 36.23 -15.40 -8.88
CA LEU A 204 36.28 -15.63 -10.34
C LEU A 204 37.21 -14.64 -11.04
N ALA A 205 37.07 -13.34 -10.78
CA ALA A 205 37.88 -12.31 -11.42
C ALA A 205 39.37 -12.37 -11.02
N SER A 206 39.70 -12.93 -9.85
CA SER A 206 41.09 -13.19 -9.46
C SER A 206 41.72 -14.37 -10.22
N ALA A 207 40.90 -15.27 -10.76
CA ALA A 207 41.33 -16.41 -11.55
C ALA A 207 41.51 -16.07 -13.05
N GLN A 208 40.79 -15.07 -13.57
CA GLN A 208 40.90 -14.58 -14.94
C GLN A 208 41.74 -13.31 -14.98
N ALA A 209 43.04 -13.45 -15.25
CA ALA A 209 44.07 -12.39 -15.23
C ALA A 209 43.94 -11.29 -16.32
N GLY A 210 42.73 -10.88 -16.69
CA GLY A 210 42.52 -9.92 -17.78
C GLY A 210 41.30 -9.04 -17.54
N GLU A 211 41.59 -7.77 -17.22
CA GLU A 211 40.69 -6.60 -17.21
C GLU A 211 39.64 -6.54 -16.09
N PHE A 212 40.05 -5.94 -14.97
CA PHE A 212 39.14 -5.47 -13.92
C PHE A 212 38.37 -4.23 -14.41
N HIS A 213 37.19 -4.42 -14.97
CA HIS A 213 36.33 -3.33 -15.45
C HIS A 213 35.56 -2.70 -14.28
N TYR A 214 36.11 -1.64 -13.69
CA TYR A 214 35.49 -0.89 -12.58
C TYR A 214 34.03 -0.46 -12.82
N GLY A 215 33.64 -0.27 -14.08
CA GLY A 215 32.27 0.08 -14.45
C GLY A 215 31.23 -0.97 -14.05
N TYR A 216 31.57 -2.26 -14.14
CA TYR A 216 30.62 -3.33 -13.81
C TYR A 216 30.41 -3.47 -12.31
N VAL A 217 31.50 -3.42 -11.53
CA VAL A 217 31.43 -3.43 -10.06
C VAL A 217 30.57 -2.28 -9.54
N LEU A 218 30.70 -1.10 -10.16
CA LEU A 218 29.93 0.07 -9.77
C LEU A 218 28.43 -0.11 -10.07
N GLY A 219 28.07 -0.66 -11.23
CA GLY A 219 26.68 -0.97 -11.58
C GLY A 219 26.04 -1.93 -10.58
N ASP A 220 26.74 -3.05 -10.28
CA ASP A 220 26.31 -4.05 -9.32
C ASP A 220 26.14 -3.47 -7.92
N THR A 221 27.12 -2.67 -7.47
CA THR A 221 27.12 -2.02 -6.15
C THR A 221 25.98 -1.01 -6.04
N VAL A 222 25.78 -0.15 -7.05
CA VAL A 222 24.71 0.85 -7.04
C VAL A 222 23.35 0.17 -7.01
N PHE A 223 23.14 -0.87 -7.82
CA PHE A 223 21.88 -1.60 -7.84
C PHE A 223 21.64 -2.34 -6.52
N PHE A 224 22.67 -3.01 -5.97
CA PHE A 224 22.60 -3.64 -4.64
C PHE A 224 22.27 -2.64 -3.53
N LEU A 225 22.94 -1.48 -3.49
CA LEU A 225 22.69 -0.45 -2.48
C LEU A 225 21.27 0.11 -2.63
N LEU A 226 20.80 0.34 -3.85
CA LEU A 226 19.44 0.79 -4.12
C LEU A 226 18.40 -0.21 -3.59
N THR A 227 18.49 -1.49 -3.97
CA THR A 227 17.51 -2.50 -3.57
C THR A 227 17.57 -2.79 -2.07
N SER A 228 18.77 -2.80 -1.49
CA SER A 228 18.98 -3.01 -0.05
C SER A 228 18.47 -1.84 0.78
N ALA A 229 18.76 -0.60 0.36
CA ALA A 229 18.26 0.60 1.04
C ALA A 229 16.72 0.64 1.02
N LEU A 230 16.10 0.29 -0.11
CA LEU A 230 14.65 0.20 -0.23
C LEU A 230 14.07 -0.90 0.66
N GLY A 231 14.64 -2.11 0.62
CA GLY A 231 14.23 -3.21 1.49
C GLY A 231 14.36 -2.84 2.97
N ALA A 232 15.48 -2.24 3.37
CA ALA A 232 15.72 -1.79 4.74
C ALA A 232 14.76 -0.67 5.14
N LEU A 233 14.46 0.28 4.26
CA LEU A 233 13.49 1.36 4.50
C LEU A 233 12.08 0.80 4.70
N MET A 234 11.68 -0.19 3.90
CA MET A 234 10.40 -0.90 4.05
C MET A 234 10.34 -1.70 5.35
N LEU A 235 11.45 -2.36 5.74
CA LEU A 235 11.57 -3.12 6.98
C LEU A 235 11.55 -2.24 8.23
N ALA A 236 12.24 -1.09 8.18
CA ALA A 236 12.35 -0.17 9.31
C ALA A 236 11.01 0.50 9.64
N HIS A 237 9.97 0.30 8.82
CA HIS A 237 8.63 0.85 9.00
C HIS A 237 8.68 2.34 9.39
N LEU A 238 9.59 3.10 8.76
CA LEU A 238 9.94 4.47 9.19
C LEU A 238 8.81 5.50 9.02
N GLY A 239 7.59 5.06 8.72
CA GLY A 239 6.43 5.93 8.59
C GLY A 239 6.65 7.03 7.55
N LEU A 240 7.59 6.87 6.61
CA LEU A 240 7.93 7.90 5.62
C LEU A 240 6.67 8.33 4.84
N LEU A 241 5.83 7.34 4.53
CA LEU A 241 4.55 7.55 3.83
C LEU A 241 3.42 8.01 4.75
N SER A 242 3.58 7.95 6.07
CA SER A 242 2.57 8.41 7.03
C SER A 242 2.31 9.91 6.90
N GLY A 243 3.35 10.71 6.66
CA GLY A 243 3.21 12.15 6.44
C GLY A 243 2.39 12.48 5.18
N ILE A 244 2.67 11.79 4.07
CA ILE A 244 1.93 11.95 2.81
C ILE A 244 0.48 11.49 2.98
N ARG A 245 0.28 10.35 3.63
CA ARG A 245 -1.04 9.80 3.92
C ARG A 245 -1.88 10.74 4.79
N ASN A 246 -1.29 11.29 5.85
CA ASN A 246 -2.00 12.24 6.72
C ASN A 246 -2.45 13.49 5.96
N LYS A 247 -1.61 14.02 5.05
CA LYS A 247 -1.99 15.14 4.18
C LYS A 247 -3.14 14.79 3.23
N LEU A 248 -3.08 13.61 2.61
CA LEU A 248 -4.18 13.10 1.78
C LEU A 248 -5.47 12.99 2.60
N ASP A 249 -5.41 12.37 3.77
CA ASP A 249 -6.56 12.17 4.63
C ASP A 249 -7.17 13.51 5.09
N GLN A 250 -6.35 14.51 5.40
CA GLN A 250 -6.80 15.87 5.71
C GLN A 250 -7.50 16.54 4.52
N PHE A 251 -6.90 16.47 3.33
CA PHE A 251 -7.47 17.04 2.10
C PHE A 251 -8.86 16.46 1.80
N PHE A 252 -9.02 15.13 1.92
CA PHE A 252 -10.31 14.49 1.68
C PHE A 252 -11.32 14.74 2.81
N LYS A 253 -10.88 14.81 4.08
CA LYS A 253 -11.76 15.18 5.21
C LYS A 253 -12.36 16.57 5.03
N GLU A 254 -11.54 17.57 4.70
CA GLU A 254 -11.99 18.95 4.48
C GLU A 254 -13.03 19.05 3.36
N LYS A 255 -12.84 18.28 2.28
CA LYS A 255 -13.77 18.25 1.14
C LYS A 255 -15.04 17.46 1.44
N SER A 256 -14.94 16.33 2.15
CA SER A 256 -16.09 15.47 2.45
C SER A 256 -17.19 16.21 3.23
N ALA A 257 -16.80 17.06 4.19
CA ALA A 257 -17.71 17.90 4.96
C ALA A 257 -18.52 18.90 4.09
N ARG A 258 -18.05 19.19 2.87
CA ARG A 258 -18.72 20.09 1.92
C ARG A 258 -19.69 19.35 0.99
N PHE A 259 -19.52 18.04 0.79
CA PHE A 259 -20.30 17.25 -0.17
C PHE A 259 -21.30 16.27 0.47
N VAL A 260 -21.12 15.92 1.74
CA VAL A 260 -22.04 15.07 2.50
C VAL A 260 -22.38 15.80 3.81
N PRO A 261 -23.60 16.33 3.99
CA PRO A 261 -23.99 16.90 5.28
C PRO A 261 -23.93 15.82 6.36
N PRO A 262 -23.56 16.17 7.61
CA PRO A 262 -23.52 15.22 8.71
C PRO A 262 -24.90 14.58 8.88
N SER A 263 -24.94 13.26 8.90
CA SER A 263 -26.12 12.45 9.23
C SER A 263 -26.40 12.47 10.72
#